data_AF-M2R7S1-F1
#
_entry.id   AF-M2R7S1-F1
#
_cell.length_a   1.000
_cell.length_b   1.000
_cell.length_c   1.000
_cell.angle_alpha   90.00
_cell.angle_beta   90.00
_cell.angle_gamma   90.00
#
_symmetry.space_group_name_H-M   'P 1'
#
loop_
_entity.id
_entity.type
_entity.pdbx_description
1 polymer ?
#
loop_
_entity_poly.entity_id
_entity_poly.type
_entity_poly.pdbx_seq_one_letter_code
_entity_poly.pdbx_strand_id
1 'polypeptide(L)'
;MGRSSQCTPTKKAWILTLYKEKHPIQDIANTLQIHCSTVWHQLRNLHHHPSFYVIKPHSGRPRILSPRSLCHAAIAIESGVTNTAADVQRQLFPHVSEATIRRALHRVGLSVYIKRKKPFLKPRHKLQRRR
;
A
#
# COMPACT_ATOMS: atom_id res chain seq x y z
N MET A 1 -8.95 -10.47 -9.60
CA MET A 1 -8.65 -10.62 -8.15
C MET A 1 -9.44 -11.82 -7.64
N GLY A 2 -8.88 -13.02 -7.76
CA GLY A 2 -9.55 -14.23 -7.30
C GLY A 2 -9.65 -14.21 -5.77
N ARG A 3 -10.86 -14.38 -5.23
CA ARG A 3 -11.08 -14.60 -3.80
C ARG A 3 -10.52 -15.97 -3.45
N SER A 4 -9.23 -16.08 -3.15
CA SER A 4 -8.76 -17.21 -2.36
C SER A 4 -9.41 -17.07 -0.99
N SER A 5 -10.27 -18.01 -0.62
CA SER A 5 -10.88 -18.03 0.70
C SER A 5 -9.77 -18.33 1.71
N GLN A 6 -9.15 -17.28 2.24
CA GLN A 6 -8.15 -17.39 3.30
C GLN A 6 -8.81 -18.11 4.48
N CYS A 7 -8.16 -19.16 5.01
CA CYS A 7 -8.65 -19.87 6.18
C CYS A 7 -8.83 -18.88 7.33
N THR A 8 -10.04 -18.78 7.88
CA THR A 8 -10.35 -17.81 8.94
C THR A 8 -9.55 -18.13 10.20
N PRO A 9 -9.24 -17.12 11.05
CA PRO A 9 -8.50 -17.35 12.29
C PRO A 9 -9.13 -18.42 13.17
N THR A 10 -10.47 -18.47 13.24
CA THR A 10 -11.23 -19.50 13.96
C THR A 10 -10.97 -20.89 13.40
N LYS A 11 -11.01 -21.07 12.08
CA LYS A 11 -10.71 -22.36 11.44
C LYS A 11 -9.26 -22.77 11.70
N LYS A 12 -8.30 -21.84 11.66
CA LYS A 12 -6.89 -22.13 12.01
C LYS A 12 -6.75 -22.62 13.46
N ALA A 13 -7.45 -21.99 14.40
CA ALA A 13 -7.46 -22.43 15.80
C ALA A 13 -8.04 -23.85 15.94
N TRP A 14 -9.19 -24.12 15.32
CA TRP A 14 -9.79 -25.46 15.31
C TRP A 14 -8.89 -26.52 14.68
N ILE A 15 -8.21 -26.21 13.57
CA ILE A 15 -7.21 -27.12 12.97
C ILE A 15 -6.14 -27.49 13.99
N LEU A 16 -5.60 -26.50 14.72
CA LEU A 16 -4.56 -26.75 15.71
C LEU A 16 -5.07 -27.57 16.90
N THR A 17 -6.27 -27.26 17.40
CA THR A 17 -6.90 -27.99 18.51
C THR A 17 -7.12 -29.46 18.14
N LEU A 18 -7.80 -29.72 17.02
CA LEU A 18 -8.10 -31.09 16.56
C LEU A 18 -6.83 -31.88 16.23
N TYR A 19 -5.80 -31.22 15.71
CA TYR A 19 -4.50 -31.85 15.46
C TYR A 19 -3.78 -32.23 16.76
N LYS A 20 -3.84 -31.38 17.80
CA LYS A 20 -3.29 -31.69 19.14
C LYS A 20 -4.03 -32.84 19.81
N GLU A 21 -5.34 -32.95 19.57
CA GLU A 21 -6.19 -34.07 19.98
C GLU A 21 -5.95 -35.35 19.16
N LYS A 22 -5.02 -35.31 18.18
CA LYS A 22 -4.59 -36.43 17.33
C LYS A 22 -5.68 -36.98 16.40
N HIS A 23 -6.67 -36.17 16.02
CA HIS A 23 -7.61 -36.55 14.96
C HIS A 23 -6.88 -36.71 13.61
N PRO A 24 -7.27 -37.67 12.76
CA PRO A 24 -6.66 -37.82 11.45
C PRO A 24 -7.00 -36.61 10.57
N ILE A 25 -6.05 -36.20 9.71
CA ILE A 25 -6.18 -34.98 8.90
C ILE A 25 -7.42 -34.98 8.01
N GLN A 26 -7.82 -36.16 7.52
CA GLN A 26 -9.04 -36.33 6.71
C GLN A 26 -10.29 -35.91 7.49
N ASP A 27 -10.40 -36.30 8.76
CA ASP A 27 -11.54 -35.97 9.60
C ASP A 27 -11.56 -34.47 9.92
N ILE A 28 -10.40 -33.89 10.23
CA ILE A 28 -10.27 -32.43 10.44
C ILE A 28 -10.76 -31.65 9.21
N ALA A 29 -10.36 -32.09 8.02
CA ALA A 29 -10.76 -31.49 6.75
C ALA A 29 -12.28 -31.59 6.52
N ASN A 30 -12.86 -32.76 6.77
CA ASN A 30 -14.30 -33.01 6.65
C ASN A 30 -15.11 -32.17 7.65
N THR A 31 -14.71 -32.14 8.93
CA THR A 31 -15.37 -31.37 9.99
C THR A 31 -15.37 -29.87 9.70
N LEU A 32 -14.25 -29.33 9.19
CA LEU A 32 -14.11 -27.90 8.92
C LEU A 32 -14.50 -27.49 7.51
N GLN A 33 -14.94 -28.45 6.67
CA GLN A 33 -15.30 -28.28 5.28
C GLN A 33 -14.21 -27.53 4.48
N ILE A 34 -12.97 -28.01 4.59
CA ILE A 34 -11.80 -27.48 3.89
C ILE A 34 -11.03 -28.63 3.25
N HIS A 35 -10.27 -28.35 2.19
CA HIS A 35 -9.47 -29.38 1.55
C HIS A 35 -8.28 -29.81 2.43
N CYS A 36 -7.92 -31.09 2.42
CA CYS A 36 -6.81 -31.65 3.21
C CYS A 36 -5.47 -30.90 2.99
N SER A 37 -5.19 -30.46 1.77
CA SER A 37 -3.98 -29.66 1.48
C SER A 37 -3.96 -28.32 2.23
N THR A 38 -5.14 -27.73 2.49
CA THR A 38 -5.27 -26.50 3.27
C THR A 38 -4.93 -26.75 4.74
N VAL A 39 -5.36 -27.89 5.29
CA VAL A 39 -5.01 -28.30 6.67
C VAL A 39 -3.49 -28.44 6.82
N TRP A 40 -2.83 -29.18 5.93
CA TRP A 40 -1.37 -29.33 5.92
C TRP A 40 -0.64 -28.00 5.78
N HIS A 41 -1.08 -27.16 4.84
CA HIS A 41 -0.51 -25.83 4.65
C HIS A 41 -0.63 -24.98 5.92
N GLN A 42 -1.81 -24.97 6.57
CA GLN A 42 -2.00 -24.20 7.80
C GLN A 42 -1.20 -24.76 8.98
N LEU A 43 -1.09 -26.08 9.16
CA LEU A 43 -0.26 -26.67 10.21
C LEU A 43 1.22 -26.28 10.05
N ARG A 44 1.76 -26.38 8.82
CA ARG A 44 3.12 -25.93 8.51
C ARG A 44 3.28 -24.42 8.76
N ASN A 45 2.30 -23.62 8.35
CA ASN A 45 2.35 -22.18 8.54
C ASN A 45 2.29 -21.79 10.03
N LEU A 46 1.43 -22.44 10.82
CA LEU A 46 1.30 -22.23 12.27
C LEU A 46 2.56 -22.65 13.05
N HIS A 47 3.26 -23.67 12.57
CA HIS A 47 4.55 -24.06 13.13
C HIS A 47 5.61 -22.94 12.99
N HIS A 48 5.65 -22.25 11.84
CA HIS A 48 6.57 -21.12 11.63
C HIS A 48 6.06 -19.78 12.18
N HIS A 49 4.75 -19.59 12.21
CA HIS A 49 4.07 -18.36 12.60
C HIS A 49 2.88 -18.69 13.53
N PRO A 50 3.06 -18.70 14.86
CA PRO A 50 2.07 -19.23 15.80
C PRO A 50 0.80 -18.37 15.94
N SER A 51 0.72 -17.22 15.26
CA SER A 51 -0.45 -16.34 15.32
C SER A 51 -1.48 -16.69 14.25
N PHE A 52 -2.73 -16.89 14.68
CA PHE A 52 -3.87 -17.18 13.79
C PHE A 52 -4.26 -16.00 12.91
N TYR A 53 -3.92 -14.79 13.33
CA TYR A 53 -4.30 -13.53 12.66
C TYR A 53 -3.24 -13.03 11.68
N VAL A 54 -2.06 -13.66 11.65
CA VAL A 54 -1.02 -13.25 10.71
C VAL A 54 -1.46 -13.58 9.28
N ILE A 55 -1.58 -12.51 8.48
CA ILE A 55 -1.72 -12.57 7.03
C ILE A 55 -0.37 -12.13 6.47
N LYS A 56 0.27 -13.00 5.70
CA LYS A 56 1.53 -12.64 5.05
C LYS A 56 1.26 -11.49 4.08
N PRO A 57 1.92 -10.32 4.23
CA PRO A 57 1.73 -9.23 3.29
C PRO A 57 2.23 -9.67 1.91
N HIS A 58 1.44 -9.37 0.88
CA HIS A 58 1.90 -9.55 -0.49
C HIS A 58 2.89 -8.44 -0.84
N SER A 59 4.06 -8.82 -1.33
CA SER A 59 4.97 -7.85 -1.95
C SER A 59 4.28 -7.27 -3.18
N GLY A 60 4.10 -5.95 -3.20
CA GLY A 60 3.61 -5.25 -4.37
C GLY A 60 4.63 -5.27 -5.51
N ARG A 61 4.19 -4.90 -6.72
CA ARG A 61 5.09 -4.67 -7.85
C ARG A 61 6.11 -3.57 -7.49
N PRO A 62 7.40 -3.74 -7.80
CA PRO A 62 8.39 -2.69 -7.60
C PRO A 62 7.98 -1.42 -8.33
N ARG A 63 8.31 -0.27 -7.73
CA ARG A 63 8.02 1.03 -8.32
C ARG A 63 8.97 1.30 -9.48
N ILE A 64 8.49 2.05 -10.47
CA ILE A 64 9.28 2.43 -11.65
C ILE A 64 10.48 3.30 -11.23
N LEU A 65 10.27 4.23 -10.29
CA LEU A 65 11.34 5.08 -9.76
C LEU A 65 11.97 4.45 -8.53
N SER A 66 13.29 4.27 -8.58
CA SER A 66 14.09 3.84 -7.44
C SER A 66 14.24 4.97 -6.41
N PRO A 67 14.58 4.66 -5.15
CA PRO A 67 14.90 5.69 -4.14
C PRO A 67 16.01 6.65 -4.59
N ARG A 68 17.05 6.12 -5.28
CA ARG A 68 18.15 6.93 -5.82
C ARG A 68 17.67 7.89 -6.91
N SER A 69 16.81 7.42 -7.80
CA SER A 69 16.19 8.26 -8.84
C SER A 69 15.37 9.40 -8.23
N LEU A 70 14.66 9.13 -7.13
CA LEU A 70 13.90 10.15 -6.41
C LEU A 70 14.79 11.18 -5.72
N CYS A 71 15.89 10.73 -5.12
CA CYS A 71 16.88 11.63 -4.55
C CYS A 71 17.47 12.56 -5.63
N HIS A 72 17.84 12.00 -6.79
CA HIS A 72 18.32 12.80 -7.92
C HIS A 72 17.30 13.83 -8.40
N ALA A 73 16.02 13.45 -8.49
CA ALA A 73 14.94 14.36 -8.85
C ALA A 73 14.78 15.50 -7.82
N ALA A 74 14.88 15.20 -6.52
CA ALA A 74 14.77 16.19 -5.46
C ALA A 74 15.93 17.19 -5.51
N ILE A 75 17.17 16.70 -5.65
CA ILE A 75 18.37 17.55 -5.78
C ILE A 75 18.24 18.47 -6.98
N ALA A 76 17.79 17.97 -8.13
CA ALA A 76 17.62 18.80 -9.34
C ALA A 76 16.56 19.90 -9.18
N ILE A 77 15.56 19.70 -8.32
CA ILE A 77 14.58 20.74 -7.99
C ILE A 77 15.18 21.76 -7.02
N GLU A 78 15.84 21.29 -5.96
CA GLU A 78 16.47 22.15 -4.96
C GLU A 78 17.59 23.01 -5.56
N SER A 79 18.35 22.46 -6.51
CA SER A 79 19.39 23.18 -7.23
C SER A 79 18.87 24.12 -8.31
N GLY A 80 17.55 24.16 -8.54
CA GLY A 80 16.91 25.02 -9.56
C GLY A 80 17.13 24.59 -11.01
N VAL A 81 17.69 23.39 -11.26
CA VAL A 81 17.88 22.85 -12.63
C VAL A 81 16.52 22.51 -13.25
N THR A 82 15.58 22.05 -12.42
CA THR A 82 14.20 21.77 -12.80
C THR A 82 13.25 22.48 -11.84
N ASN A 83 12.15 23.04 -12.35
CA ASN A 83 11.18 23.76 -11.49
C ASN A 83 9.87 23.01 -11.30
N THR A 84 9.50 22.18 -12.28
CA THR A 84 8.22 21.47 -12.27
C THR A 84 8.38 19.96 -12.44
N ALA A 85 7.35 19.20 -12.05
CA ALA A 85 7.32 17.76 -12.28
C ALA A 85 7.37 17.41 -13.78
N ALA A 86 6.84 18.28 -14.65
CA ALA A 86 6.93 18.14 -16.10
C ALA A 86 8.38 18.33 -16.59
N ASP A 87 9.13 19.28 -16.03
CA ASP A 87 10.55 19.46 -16.37
C ASP A 87 11.38 18.26 -15.95
N VAL A 88 11.16 17.75 -14.72
CA VAL A 88 11.79 16.53 -14.22
C VAL A 88 11.47 15.34 -15.13
N GLN A 89 10.23 15.24 -15.63
CA GLN A 89 9.85 14.19 -16.57
C GLN A 89 10.64 14.29 -17.87
N ARG A 90 10.65 15.46 -18.50
CA ARG A 90 11.28 15.66 -19.81
C ARG A 90 12.80 15.51 -19.74
N GLN A 91 13.43 16.04 -18.69
CA GLN A 91 14.89 16.11 -18.58
C GLN A 91 15.52 14.85 -17.96
N LEU A 92 14.89 14.28 -16.92
CA LEU A 92 15.52 13.21 -16.13
C LEU A 92 14.89 11.83 -16.36
N PHE A 93 13.57 11.77 -16.56
CA PHE A 93 12.85 10.49 -16.62
C PHE A 93 11.81 10.45 -17.76
N PRO A 94 12.22 10.55 -19.04
CA PRO A 94 11.30 10.64 -20.17
C PRO A 94 10.44 9.39 -20.35
N HIS A 95 10.91 8.24 -19.86
CA HIS A 95 10.20 6.96 -19.87
C HIS A 95 9.10 6.85 -18.81
N VAL A 96 9.03 7.79 -17.85
CA VAL A 96 8.04 7.79 -16.77
C VAL A 96 6.98 8.82 -17.07
N SER A 97 5.72 8.49 -16.77
CA SER A 97 4.63 9.47 -16.90
C SER A 97 4.77 10.59 -15.87
N GLU A 98 4.46 11.82 -16.29
CA GLU A 98 4.49 13.01 -15.41
C GLU A 98 3.68 12.80 -14.12
N ALA A 99 2.50 12.18 -14.23
CA ALA A 99 1.67 11.86 -13.06
C ALA A 99 2.38 10.95 -12.05
N THR A 100 3.23 10.03 -12.52
CA THR A 100 4.02 9.15 -11.65
C THR A 100 5.12 9.92 -10.94
N ILE A 101 5.80 10.83 -11.64
CA ILE A 101 6.82 11.71 -11.05
C ILE A 101 6.19 12.61 -10.00
N ARG A 102 5.07 13.28 -10.31
CA ARG A 102 4.34 14.12 -9.35
C ARG A 102 3.96 13.36 -8.09
N ARG A 103 3.41 12.14 -8.21
CA ARG A 103 3.11 11.29 -7.05
C ARG A 103 4.36 10.90 -6.26
N ALA A 104 5.49 10.72 -6.92
CA ALA A 104 6.72 10.33 -6.27
C ALA A 104 7.39 11.50 -5.55
N LEU A 105 7.39 12.70 -6.15
CA LEU A 105 7.82 13.95 -5.52
C LEU A 105 6.98 14.27 -4.27
N HIS A 106 5.65 14.11 -4.35
CA HIS A 106 4.78 14.30 -3.19
C HIS A 106 5.11 13.34 -2.03
N ARG A 107 5.58 12.11 -2.31
CA ARG A 107 5.97 11.15 -1.26
C ARG A 107 7.25 11.54 -0.54
N VAL A 108 8.13 12.31 -1.19
CA VAL A 108 9.36 12.83 -0.58
C VAL A 108 9.17 14.23 0.01
N GLY A 109 7.93 14.72 0.10
CA GLY A 109 7.60 16.01 0.70
C GLY A 109 7.62 17.20 -0.27
N LEU A 110 7.97 16.98 -1.55
CA LEU A 110 7.93 18.01 -2.59
C LEU A 110 6.52 18.12 -3.17
N SER A 111 5.64 18.71 -2.37
CA SER A 111 4.27 19.02 -2.73
C SER A 111 4.17 20.41 -3.35
N VAL A 112 3.69 20.47 -4.60
CA VAL A 112 3.46 21.75 -5.27
C VAL A 112 2.09 22.28 -4.90
N TYR A 113 2.04 23.41 -4.20
CA TYR A 113 0.81 24.13 -3.89
C TYR A 113 0.74 25.43 -4.69
N ILE A 114 -0.26 25.55 -5.55
CA ILE A 114 -0.55 26.82 -6.22
C ILE A 114 -1.39 27.66 -5.25
N LYS A 115 -0.80 28.74 -4.72
CA LYS A 115 -1.55 29.70 -3.89
C LYS A 115 -2.61 30.38 -4.76
N ARG A 116 -3.89 30.06 -4.52
CA ARG A 116 -4.99 30.76 -5.19
C ARG A 116 -4.97 32.24 -4.77
N LYS A 117 -4.92 33.15 -5.75
CA LYS A 117 -5.06 34.59 -5.52
C LYS A 117 -6.46 34.84 -4.95
N LYS A 118 -6.53 35.16 -3.66
CA LYS A 118 -7.79 35.59 -3.04
C LYS A 118 -8.02 37.06 -3.39
N PRO A 119 -9.25 37.47 -3.76
CA PRO A 119 -9.55 38.88 -3.95
C PRO A 119 -9.37 39.62 -2.62
N PHE A 120 -8.83 40.82 -2.67
CA PHE A 120 -8.72 41.66 -1.48
C PHE A 120 -10.12 42.09 -1.02
N LEU A 121 -10.56 41.59 0.13
CA LEU A 121 -11.87 41.93 0.70
C LEU A 121 -11.73 43.18 1.58
N LYS A 122 -12.14 44.33 1.04
CA LYS A 122 -12.37 45.56 1.83
C LYS A 122 -13.42 45.32 2.93
N PRO A 123 -13.42 46.10 4.03
CA PRO A 123 -14.41 45.95 5.11
C PRO A 123 -15.87 45.88 4.61
N ARG A 124 -16.22 46.72 3.63
CA ARG A 124 -17.55 46.71 2.97
C ARG A 124 -17.92 45.36 2.35
N HIS A 125 -16.97 44.66 1.74
CA HIS A 125 -17.19 43.34 1.12
C HIS A 125 -17.39 42.25 2.17
N LYS A 126 -16.79 42.40 3.37
CA LYS A 126 -16.98 41.46 4.49
C LYS A 126 -18.35 41.63 5.13
N LEU A 127 -18.83 42.87 5.27
CA LEU A 127 -20.15 43.18 5.84
C LEU A 127 -21.29 42.61 4.98
N GLN A 128 -21.21 42.79 3.66
CA GLN A 128 -22.20 42.28 2.70
C GLN A 128 -22.31 40.74 2.71
N ARG A 129 -21.23 40.04 3.09
CA ARG A 129 -21.16 38.58 3.13
C ARG A 129 -21.62 37.95 4.45
N ARG A 130 -21.80 38.77 5.49
CA ARG A 130 -22.21 38.36 6.85
C ARG A 130 -23.73 38.43 7.06
N ARG A 131 -24.47 39.01 6.12
CA ARG A 131 -25.93 38.90 5.99
C ARG A 131 -26.25 37.65 5.18
#